data_AF-A0A967IUA0-F1
#
_entry.id   AF-A0A967IUA0-F1
#
_cell.length_a   1.000
_cell.length_b   1.000
_cell.length_c   1.000
_cell.angle_alpha   90.00
_cell.angle_beta   90.00
_cell.angle_gamma   90.00
#
_symmetry.space_group_name_H-M   'P 1'
#
loop_
_entity.id
_entity.type
_entity.pdbx_description
1 polymer ?
#
loop_
_entity_poly.entity_id
_entity_poly.type
_entity_poly.pdbx_seq_one_letter_code
_entity_poly.pdbx_strand_id
1 'polypeptide(L)'
;MRWNLFQILQASGRAEGTSIPSKGMTGQTYEGHYFWDTEIYVMPFLIYTAPEIARNLLRFRYSMLEQARSRAREMNQKGALFPWRTING
;
A
#
# COMPACT_ATOMS: atom_id res chain seq x y z
N MET A 1 -7.10 22.42 3.41
CA MET A 1 -7.67 21.07 3.64
C MET A 1 -8.18 20.39 2.36
N ARG A 2 -9.01 21.04 1.52
CA ARG A 2 -9.55 20.45 0.28
C ARG A 2 -8.49 19.95 -0.72
N TRP A 3 -7.36 20.64 -0.82
CA TRP A 3 -6.22 20.22 -1.67
C TRP A 3 -5.68 18.83 -1.30
N ASN A 4 -5.50 18.55 -0.02
CA ASN A 4 -4.97 17.26 0.43
C ASN A 4 -5.95 16.12 0.13
N LEU A 5 -7.25 16.37 0.31
CA LEU A 5 -8.30 15.40 -0.03
C LEU A 5 -8.33 15.11 -1.53
N PHE A 6 -8.21 16.14 -2.36
CA PHE A 6 -8.11 15.98 -3.81
C PHE A 6 -6.93 15.08 -4.21
N GLN A 7 -5.75 15.33 -3.62
CA GLN A 7 -4.55 14.53 -3.90
C GLN A 7 -4.68 13.07 -3.46
N ILE A 8 -5.27 12.82 -2.28
CA ILE A 8 -5.51 11.45 -1.80
C ILE A 8 -6.44 10.71 -2.77
N LEU A 9 -7.55 11.33 -3.17
CA LEU A 9 -8.52 10.71 -4.07
C LEU A 9 -7.93 10.45 -5.47
N GLN A 10 -7.12 11.37 -5.99
CA GLN A 10 -6.40 11.17 -7.25
C GLN A 10 -5.43 9.99 -7.17
N ALA A 11 -4.69 9.86 -6.06
CA ALA A 11 -3.73 8.76 -5.88
C ALA A 11 -4.40 7.39 -5.63
N SER A 12 -5.58 7.38 -4.99
CA SER A 12 -6.26 6.13 -4.60
C SER A 12 -7.31 5.62 -5.59
N GLY A 13 -7.85 6.50 -6.46
CA GLY A 13 -9.05 6.23 -7.27
C GLY A 13 -8.93 5.07 -8.28
N ARG A 14 -7.72 4.54 -8.52
CA ARG A 14 -7.46 3.41 -9.43
C ARG A 14 -6.49 2.38 -8.84
N ALA A 15 -6.40 2.27 -7.51
CA ALA A 15 -5.55 1.28 -6.84
C ALA A 15 -6.11 -0.17 -6.92
N GLU A 16 -6.86 -0.49 -7.98
CA GLU A 16 -7.41 -1.83 -8.19
C GLU A 16 -6.28 -2.77 -8.65
N GLY A 17 -5.92 -3.72 -7.79
CA GLY A 17 -4.83 -4.68 -8.08
C GLY A 17 -3.42 -4.13 -7.84
N THR A 18 -3.29 -2.91 -7.30
CA THR A 18 -2.03 -2.26 -6.92
C THR A 18 -2.18 -1.61 -5.54
N SER A 19 -1.10 -1.07 -4.97
CA SER A 19 -1.19 -0.22 -3.77
C SER A 19 -0.97 1.25 -4.14
N ILE A 20 -1.03 2.15 -3.16
CA ILE A 20 -0.86 3.59 -3.36
C ILE A 20 0.62 3.92 -3.16
N PRO A 21 1.33 4.47 -4.16
CA PRO A 21 2.70 4.92 -3.98
C PRO A 21 2.79 6.07 -2.98
N SER A 22 3.89 6.18 -2.24
CA SER A 22 4.08 7.21 -1.20
C SER A 22 4.05 8.67 -1.71
N LYS A 23 4.23 8.89 -3.02
CA LYS A 23 4.02 10.18 -3.69
C LYS A 23 2.92 10.14 -4.76
N GLY A 24 2.06 9.13 -4.77
CA GLY A 24 1.19 8.86 -5.92
C GLY A 24 2.02 8.75 -7.22
N MET A 25 1.50 9.32 -8.31
CA MET A 25 2.16 9.33 -9.63
C MET A 25 2.74 10.72 -9.98
N THR A 26 3.13 11.52 -8.98
CA THR A 26 3.50 12.93 -9.19
C THR A 26 5.02 13.18 -9.24
N GLY A 27 5.84 12.13 -9.17
CA GLY A 27 7.30 12.27 -9.25
C GLY A 27 8.04 10.94 -9.06
N GLN A 28 9.34 10.95 -9.35
CA GLN A 28 10.19 9.74 -9.34
C GLN A 28 10.77 9.39 -7.96
N THR A 29 10.73 10.31 -6.99
CA THR A 29 11.21 10.02 -5.63
C THR A 29 10.38 8.91 -4.99
N TYR A 30 11.04 7.92 -4.38
CA TYR A 30 10.46 6.66 -3.88
C TYR A 30 10.05 5.65 -4.96
N GLU A 31 10.31 5.92 -6.24
CA GLU A 31 10.22 4.94 -7.35
C GLU A 31 8.90 4.15 -7.39
N GLY A 32 7.78 4.76 -6.99
CA GLY A 32 6.49 4.08 -7.00
C GLY A 32 6.32 2.99 -5.92
N HIS A 33 7.27 2.85 -4.99
CA HIS A 33 7.23 1.81 -3.97
C HIS A 33 6.10 2.03 -2.97
N TYR A 34 5.56 0.90 -2.51
CA TYR A 34 4.57 0.82 -1.46
C TYR A 34 5.26 0.68 -0.10
N PHE A 35 4.82 1.51 0.83
CA PHE A 35 5.28 1.55 2.21
C PHE A 35 4.10 1.28 3.15
N TRP A 36 4.41 1.12 4.44
CA TRP A 36 3.43 1.05 5.52
C TRP A 36 2.52 2.30 5.62
N ASP A 37 2.91 3.42 5.01
CA ASP A 37 2.15 4.67 4.97
C ASP A 37 0.73 4.48 4.41
N THR A 38 0.54 3.56 3.46
CA THR A 38 -0.77 3.26 2.87
C THR A 38 -1.73 2.72 3.92
N GLU A 39 -1.29 1.74 4.71
CA GLU A 39 -2.13 1.13 5.74
C GLU A 39 -2.34 2.03 6.96
N ILE A 40 -1.34 2.85 7.32
CA ILE A 40 -1.41 3.66 8.55
C ILE A 40 -2.08 5.02 8.33
N TYR A 41 -1.79 5.71 7.24
CA TYR A 41 -2.26 7.09 7.04
C TYR A 41 -3.42 7.20 6.05
N VAL A 42 -3.41 6.40 4.98
CA VAL A 42 -4.40 6.54 3.89
C VAL A 42 -5.63 5.66 4.14
N MET A 43 -5.43 4.44 4.62
CA MET A 43 -6.51 3.47 4.84
C MET A 43 -7.60 3.97 5.80
N PRO A 44 -7.31 4.64 6.95
CA PRO A 44 -8.36 5.15 7.82
C PRO A 44 -9.33 6.09 7.11
N PHE A 45 -8.84 6.96 6.23
CA PHE A 45 -9.68 7.84 5.42
C PHE A 45 -10.53 7.04 4.42
N LEU A 46 -9.93 6.07 3.72
CA LEU A 46 -10.61 5.28 2.70
C LEU A 46 -11.65 4.31 3.28
N ILE A 47 -11.47 3.80 4.50
CA ILE A 47 -12.48 2.95 5.18
C ILE A 47 -13.82 3.69 5.26
N TYR A 48 -13.82 4.99 5.61
CA TYR A 48 -15.05 5.76 5.77
C TYR A 48 -15.59 6.38 4.47
N THR A 49 -14.75 6.54 3.44
CA THR A 49 -15.11 7.32 2.23
C THR A 49 -15.19 6.47 0.96
N ALA A 50 -14.44 5.37 0.90
CA ALA A 50 -14.36 4.48 -0.26
C ALA A 50 -13.97 3.04 0.19
N PRO A 51 -14.84 2.33 0.92
CA PRO A 51 -14.52 1.03 1.54
C PRO A 51 -14.12 -0.06 0.52
N GLU A 52 -14.63 0.02 -0.71
CA GLU A 52 -14.24 -0.86 -1.82
C GLU A 52 -12.75 -0.73 -2.15
N ILE A 53 -12.21 0.49 -2.16
CA ILE A 53 -10.79 0.77 -2.39
C ILE A 53 -9.97 0.25 -1.20
N ALA A 54 -10.41 0.53 0.04
CA ALA A 54 -9.74 0.03 1.24
C ALA A 54 -9.64 -1.51 1.24
N ARG A 55 -10.71 -2.21 0.82
CA ARG A 55 -10.70 -3.67 0.67
C ARG A 55 -9.71 -4.13 -0.38
N ASN A 56 -9.61 -3.43 -1.52
CA ASN A 56 -8.66 -3.77 -2.57
C ASN A 56 -7.21 -3.61 -2.13
N LEU A 57 -6.89 -2.57 -1.34
CA LEU A 57 -5.55 -2.39 -0.75
C LEU A 57 -5.17 -3.55 0.18
N LEU A 58 -6.09 -3.98 1.05
CA LEU A 58 -5.87 -5.14 1.91
C LEU A 58 -5.71 -6.44 1.11
N ARG A 59 -6.50 -6.63 0.04
CA ARG A 59 -6.35 -7.78 -0.86
C ARG A 59 -5.00 -7.78 -1.58
N PHE A 60 -4.53 -6.63 -2.02
CA PHE A 60 -3.21 -6.50 -2.60
C PHE A 60 -2.13 -6.89 -1.58
N ARG A 61 -2.21 -6.41 -0.33
CA ARG A 61 -1.29 -6.83 0.73
C ARG A 61 -1.34 -8.34 1.01
N TYR A 62 -2.54 -8.92 0.99
CA TYR A 62 -2.72 -10.36 1.16
C TYR A 62 -2.09 -11.16 0.01
N SER A 63 -2.14 -10.67 -1.23
CA SER A 63 -1.49 -11.34 -2.37
C SER A 63 0.04 -11.43 -2.24
N MET A 64 0.65 -10.58 -1.39
CA MET A 64 2.08 -10.58 -1.09
C MET A 64 2.47 -11.46 0.13
N LEU A 65 1.51 -12.18 0.73
CA LEU A 65 1.72 -12.91 1.97
C LEU A 65 2.77 -14.03 1.83
N GLU A 66 2.79 -14.72 0.68
CA GLU A 66 3.78 -15.79 0.44
C GLU A 66 5.20 -15.24 0.29
N GLN A 67 5.36 -14.08 -0.37
CA GLN A 67 6.64 -13.37 -0.47
C GLN A 67 7.12 -12.92 0.91
N ALA A 68 6.21 -12.37 1.73
CA ALA A 68 6.51 -11.97 3.10
C ALA A 68 6.92 -13.18 3.99
N ARG A 69 6.30 -14.35 3.79
CA ARG A 69 6.69 -15.60 4.46
C ARG A 69 8.04 -16.11 3.97
N SER A 70 8.34 -16.00 2.68
CA SER A 70 9.67 -16.33 2.13
C SER A 70 10.75 -15.47 2.77
N ARG A 71 10.53 -14.15 2.81
CA ARG A 71 11.44 -13.19 3.44
C ARG A 71 11.66 -13.47 4.93
N ALA A 72 10.60 -13.82 5.67
CA ALA A 72 10.73 -14.21 7.06
C ALA A 72 11.69 -15.40 7.22
N ARG A 73 11.57 -16.42 6.37
CA ARG A 73 12.48 -17.59 6.37
C ARG A 73 13.92 -17.20 6.06
N GLU A 74 14.16 -16.34 5.06
CA GLU A 74 15.50 -15.83 4.72
C GLU A 74 16.16 -15.09 5.90
N MET A 75 15.36 -14.39 6.71
CA MET A 75 15.81 -13.67 7.90
C MET A 75 15.78 -14.51 9.19
N ASN A 76 15.57 -15.82 9.07
CA ASN A 76 15.46 -16.76 10.18
C ASN A 76 14.38 -16.37 11.22
N GLN A 77 13.26 -15.83 10.74
CA GLN A 77 12.08 -15.44 11.52
C GLN A 77 10.90 -16.38 11.21
N LYS A 78 9.95 -16.46 12.15
CA LYS A 78 8.67 -17.16 11.95
C LYS A 78 7.58 -16.17 11.52
N GLY A 79 6.62 -16.63 10.72
CA GLY A 79 5.46 -15.82 10.30
C GLY A 79 5.67 -15.13 8.95
N ALA A 80 5.15 -13.91 8.81
CA ALA A 80 5.23 -13.12 7.59
C ALA A 80 5.95 -11.81 7.89
N LEU A 81 7.04 -11.54 7.16
CA LEU A 81 7.82 -10.31 7.27
C LEU A 81 7.61 -9.50 6.00
N PHE A 82 6.69 -8.54 6.04
CA PHE A 82 6.55 -7.61 4.93
C PHE A 82 7.74 -6.68 4.87
N PRO A 83 8.25 -6.36 3.67
CA PRO A 83 9.38 -5.46 3.51
C PRO A 83 9.00 -4.02 3.86
N TRP A 84 10.04 -3.24 4.20
CA TRP A 84 9.93 -1.80 4.45
C TRP A 84 9.46 -1.00 3.22
N ARG A 85 9.87 -1.44 2.02
CA ARG A 85 9.44 -0.89 0.72
C ARG A 85 9.29 -2.04 -0.28
N THR A 86 8.25 -2.03 -1.12
CA THR A 86 8.07 -3.04 -2.17
C THR A 86 7.25 -2.56 -3.35
N ILE A 87 7.46 -3.17 -4.52
CA ILE A 87 6.59 -3.05 -5.70
C ILE A 87 5.90 -4.39 -5.98
N ASN A 88 6.62 -5.52 -5.82
CA ASN A 88 6.17 -6.86 -6.24
C ASN A 88 6.14 -7.91 -5.12
N GLY A 89 6.24 -7.51 -3.84
CA GLY A 89 6.35 -8.42 -2.70
C GLY A 89 7.77 -8.44 -2.17
#